data_AF-C4K990-F1
#
_entry.id   AF-C4K990-F1
#
_cell.length_a   1.000
_cell.length_b   1.000
_cell.length_c   1.000
_cell.angle_alpha   90.00
_cell.angle_beta   90.00
_cell.angle_gamma   90.00
#
_symmetry.space_group_name_H-M   'P 1'
#
loop_
_entity.id
_entity.type
_entity.pdbx_description
1 polymer ?
#
loop_
_entity_poly.entity_id
_entity_poly.type
_entity_poly.pdbx_seq_one_letter_code
_entity_poly.pdbx_strand_id
1 'polypeptide(L)' 'MARITVEDCLKRIPNRFQLTLAATYRARQLTAGGTPQIDVDPLDRDKPTVIALREIEAGKVGLEMLNRGQA' A
#
# COMPACT_ATOMS: atom_id res chain seq x y z
N MET A 1 11.06 10.03 6.00
CA MET A 1 9.96 9.50 6.86
C MET A 1 8.73 10.37 6.66
N ALA A 2 8.05 10.15 5.53
CA ALA A 2 6.83 10.86 5.20
C ALA A 2 5.74 10.57 6.23
N ARG A 3 5.05 11.63 6.66
CA ARG A 3 3.95 11.58 7.64
C ARG A 3 2.68 11.09 6.94
N ILE A 4 2.58 9.79 6.67
CA ILE A 4 1.34 9.19 6.16
C ILE A 4 0.36 8.97 7.31
N THR A 5 -0.91 9.31 7.10
CA THR A 5 -1.98 9.08 8.07
C THR A 5 -2.91 7.97 7.62
N VAL A 6 -3.47 7.22 8.57
CA VAL A 6 -4.43 6.15 8.28
C VAL A 6 -5.75 6.73 7.76
N GLU A 7 -6.05 7.98 8.10
CA GLU A 7 -7.28 8.67 7.72
C GLU A 7 -7.39 8.84 6.20
N ASP A 8 -6.29 9.15 5.53
CA ASP A 8 -6.26 9.28 4.07
C ASP A 8 -6.43 7.93 3.36
N CYS A 9 -5.87 6.86 3.92
CA CYS A 9 -6.09 5.50 3.43
C CYS A 9 -7.54 5.02 3.64
N LEU A 10 -8.17 5.42 4.74
CA LEU A 10 -9.56 5.05 5.06
C LEU A 10 -10.58 5.71 4.11
N LYS A 11 -10.26 6.88 3.52
CA LYS A 11 -11.08 7.48 2.44
C LYS A 11 -11.18 6.58 1.21
N ARG A 12 -10.18 5.72 0.99
CA ARG A 12 -10.10 4.78 -0.15
C ARG A 12 -10.67 3.41 0.21
N ILE A 13 -10.29 2.90 1.38
CA ILE A 13 -10.73 1.60 1.89
C ILE A 13 -11.37 1.84 3.26
N PRO A 14 -12.71 1.97 3.36
CA PRO A 14 -13.38 2.31 4.61
C PRO A 14 -13.27 1.19 5.67
N ASN A 15 -13.01 -0.04 5.24
CA ASN A 15 -12.81 -1.16 6.15
C ASN A 15 -11.33 -1.30 6.53
N ARG A 16 -11.02 -0.96 7.79
CA ARG A 16 -9.70 -1.08 8.41
C ARG A 16 -9.06 -2.47 8.33
N PHE A 17 -9.84 -3.55 8.37
CA PHE A 17 -9.30 -4.91 8.23
C PHE A 17 -8.86 -5.18 6.79
N GLN A 18 -9.69 -4.81 5.83
CA GLN A 18 -9.37 -4.94 4.41
C GLN A 18 -8.19 -4.04 4.01
N LEU A 19 -8.12 -2.82 4.56
CA LEU A 19 -6.99 -1.92 4.39
C LEU A 19 -5.69 -2.58 4.87
N THR A 20 -5.69 -3.15 6.07
CA THR A 20 -4.51 -3.80 6.65
C THR A 20 -4.08 -5.01 5.81
N LEU A 21 -5.03 -5.81 5.33
CA LEU A 21 -4.74 -6.99 4.52
C LEU A 21 -4.19 -6.59 3.14
N ALA A 22 -4.79 -5.59 2.49
CA ALA A 22 -4.37 -5.08 1.19
C ALA A 22 -2.97 -4.46 1.26
N ALA A 23 -2.71 -3.64 2.29
CA ALA A 23 -1.41 -3.05 2.54
C ALA A 23 -0.34 -4.11 2.80
N THR A 24 -0.66 -5.16 3.58
CA THR A 24 0.27 -6.27 3.86
C THR A 24 0.60 -7.05 2.58
N TYR A 25 -0.42 -7.35 1.78
CA TYR A 25 -0.23 -8.09 0.52
C TYR A 25 0.62 -7.29 -0.47
N ARG A 26 0.38 -5.98 -0.57
CA ARG A 26 1.19 -5.10 -1.41
C ARG A 26 2.62 -4.95 -0.88
N ALA A 27 2.80 -4.76 0.42
CA ALA A 27 4.13 -4.68 1.02
C ALA A 27 4.96 -5.95 0.77
N ARG A 28 4.34 -7.14 0.81
CA ARG A 28 5.02 -8.39 0.44
C ARG A 28 5.48 -8.41 -1.01
N GLN A 29 4.66 -7.92 -1.94
CA GLN A 29 5.04 -7.82 -3.35
C GLN A 29 6.24 -6.88 -3.53
N LEU A 30 6.25 -5.73 -2.85
CA LEU A 30 7.38 -4.79 -2.87
C LEU A 30 8.65 -5.43 -2.31
N THR A 31 8.54 -6.17 -1.20
CA THR A 31 9.68 -6.92 -0.62
C THR A 31 10.19 -8.01 -1.57
N ALA A 32 9.31 -8.62 -2.36
CA ALA A 32 9.68 -9.62 -3.37
C ALA A 32 10.32 -9.02 -4.65
N GLY A 33 10.61 -7.72 -4.68
CA GLY A 33 11.17 -7.03 -5.84
C GLY A 33 10.12 -6.41 -6.77
N GLY A 34 8.86 -6.34 -6.33
CA GLY A 34 7.80 -5.66 -7.07
C GLY A 34 8.08 -4.17 -7.22
N THR A 35 7.87 -3.64 -8.41
CA THR A 35 8.10 -2.23 -8.69
C THR A 35 7.04 -1.36 -7.98
N PRO A 36 7.45 -0.34 -7.21
CA PRO A 36 6.51 0.63 -6.65
C PRO A 36 5.86 1.44 -7.77
N GLN A 37 4.56 1.71 -7.65
CA GLN A 37 3.79 2.51 -8.62
C GLN A 37 3.80 4.01 -8.31
N ILE A 38 4.49 4.40 -7.26
CA ILE A 38 4.71 5.80 -6.87
C ILE A 38 6.20 6.10 -6.96
N ASP A 39 6.51 7.36 -7.25
CA ASP A 39 7.86 7.89 -7.13
C ASP A 39 8.27 7.85 -5.66
N VAL A 40 9.02 6.81 -5.31
CA VAL A 40 9.78 6.75 -4.07
C VAL A 40 11.08 7.47 -4.32
N ASP A 41 11.24 8.61 -3.65
CA ASP A 41 12.48 9.37 -3.69
C ASP A 41 13.65 8.45 -3.32
N PRO A 42 14.69 8.32 -4.14
CA PRO A 42 15.79 7.37 -3.88
C PRO A 42 16.56 7.67 -2.58
N LEU A 43 16.36 8.85 -1.98
CA LEU A 43 16.88 9.19 -0.65
C LEU A 43 15.97 8.76 0.51
N ASP A 44 14.67 8.54 0.29
CA ASP A 44 13.76 8.11 1.36
C ASP A 44 13.79 6.59 1.48
N ARG A 45 14.47 6.08 2.53
CA ARG A 45 14.49 4.65 2.90
C ARG A 45 13.16 4.23 3.52
N ASP A 46 12.06 4.51 2.84
CA ASP A 46 10.73 4.13 3.27
C ASP A 46 10.61 2.61 3.30
N LYS A 47 10.05 2.08 4.39
CA LYS A 47 9.77 0.64 4.49
C LYS A 47 8.72 0.25 3.44
N PRO A 48 8.74 -0.99 2.92
CA PRO A 48 7.75 -1.44 1.94
C PRO A 48 6.30 -1.31 2.40
N THR A 49 6.05 -1.34 3.72
CA THR A 49 4.74 -1.07 4.31
C THR A 49 4.29 0.38 4.15
N VAL A 50 5.20 1.34 4.25
CA VAL A 50 4.90 2.77 4.06
C VAL A 50 4.63 3.07 2.60
N ILE A 51 5.43 2.49 1.70
CA ILE A 51 5.24 2.59 0.25
C ILE A 51 3.86 2.04 -0.14
N ALA A 52 3.49 0.86 0.36
CA ALA A 52 2.17 0.27 0.11
C ALA A 52 1.02 1.16 0.59
N LEU A 53 1.13 1.79 1.76
CA LEU A 53 0.11 2.72 2.26
C LEU A 53 0.01 3.98 1.39
N ARG A 54 1.15 4.52 0.93
CA ARG A 54 1.18 5.66 0.00
C ARG A 54 0.55 5.33 -1.35
N GLU A 55 0.76 4.11 -1.86
CA GLU A 55 0.10 3.63 -3.07
C GLU A 55 -1.43 3.53 -2.89
N ILE A 56 -1.89 3.14 -1.70
CA ILE A 56 -3.32 3.08 -1.36
C ILE A 56 -3.92 4.47 -1.27
N GLU A 57 -3.27 5.41 -0.59
CA GLU A 57 -3.68 6.81 -0.50
C GLU A 57 -3.83 7.45 -1.90
N ALA A 58 -2.81 7.25 -2.75
CA ALA A 58 -2.79 7.70 -4.13
C ALA A 58 -3.84 7.02 -5.02
N GLY A 59 -4.50 5.96 -4.53
CA GLY A 59 -5.50 5.19 -5.27
C GLY A 59 -4.90 4.35 -6.39
N LYS A 60 -3.59 4.06 -6.34
CA LYS A 60 -2.91 3.14 -7.28
C LYS A 60 -3.15 1.68 -6.89
N VAL A 61 -3.33 1.43 -5.60
CA VAL A 61 -3.57 0.10 -5.04
C VAL A 61 -4.85 0.12 -4.21
N GLY A 62 -5.72 -0.87 -4.39
CA GLY A 62 -7.01 -0.93 -3.71
C GLY A 62 -7.42 -2.35 -3.29
N LEU A 63 -8.73 -2.54 -3.12
CA LEU A 63 -9.35 -3.82 -2.76
C LEU A 63 -9.10 -4.94 -3.79
N GLU A 64 -8.70 -4.58 -5.01
CA GLU A 64 -8.27 -5.51 -6.06
C GLU A 64 -7.12 -6.44 -5.61
N MET A 65 -6.28 -6.01 -4.68
CA MET A 65 -5.21 -6.85 -4.11
C MET A 65 -5.76 -8.03 -3.29
N LEU A 66 -6.99 -7.93 -2.79
CA LEU A 66 -7.62 -8.97 -1.97
C LEU A 66 -8.28 -10.06 -2.81
N ASN A 67 -8.61 -9.77 -4.07
CA ASN A 67 -9.37 -10.69 -4.92
C ASN A 67 -8.48 -11.71 -5.66
N ARG A 68 -7.15 -11.51 -5.69
CA ARG A 68 -6.21 -12.41 -6.39
C ARG A 68 -5.99 -13.77 -5.73
N GLY A 69 -6.55 -14.00 -4.53
CA GLY A 69 -6.49 -15.30 -3.82
C GLY A 69 -7.72 -16.18 -4.01
N GLN A 70 -8.67 -15.79 -4.87
CA GLN A 70 -9.88 -16.53 -5.21
C GLN A 70 -9.75 -17.01 -6.67
N ALA A 71 -8.88 -17.98 -6.93
CA ALA A 71 -8.77 -18.71 -8.19
C ALA A 71 -8.64 -20.20 -7.90
#